data_AF-A0A7W2TS38-F1
#
_entry.id   AF-A0A7W2TS38-F1
#
_cell.length_a   1.000
_cell.length_b   1.000
_cell.length_c   1.000
_cell.angle_alpha   90.00
_cell.angle_beta   90.00
_cell.angle_gamma   90.00
#
_symmetry.space_group_name_H-M   'P 1'
#
loop_
_entity.id
_entity.type
_entity.pdbx_description
1 polymer ?
#
loop_
_entity_poly.entity_id
_entity_poly.type
_entity_poly.pdbx_seq_one_letter_code
_entity_poly.pdbx_strand_id
1 'polypeptide(L)'
;MEGTKFPRASRFYTLNMAQKIKLDKGLKAIVVWRYTNTCASWASELLDDVTGVAIDADDWSGFETPRELGKHILELEKRKGPSSRVSPATPEMRGTSW
;
A
#
# COMPACT_ATOMS: atom_id res chain seq x y z
N MET A 1 -3.10 -6.51 22.70
CA MET A 1 -2.12 -6.25 21.61
C MET A 1 -1.74 -4.79 21.70
N GLU A 2 -0.56 -4.47 22.21
CA GLU A 2 -0.07 -3.08 22.21
C GLU A 2 0.46 -2.74 20.83
N GLY A 3 -0.19 -1.77 20.16
CA GLY A 3 0.39 -1.12 19.00
C GLY A 3 1.55 -0.24 19.47
N THR A 4 2.76 -0.50 18.98
CA THR A 4 3.89 0.38 19.21
C THR A 4 3.57 1.77 18.65
N LYS A 5 4.02 2.83 19.33
CA LYS A 5 3.86 4.24 18.90
C LYS A 5 4.35 4.49 17.45
N PHE A 6 5.22 3.62 16.94
CA PHE A 6 5.77 3.66 15.60
C PHE A 6 5.47 2.36 14.84
N PRO A 7 5.18 2.44 13.53
CA PRO A 7 5.01 1.26 12.70
C PRO A 7 6.32 0.47 12.60
N ARG A 8 6.22 -0.86 12.46
CA ARG A 8 7.40 -1.74 12.31
C ARG A 8 8.17 -1.51 11.00
N ALA A 9 7.49 -1.01 9.97
CA ALA A 9 8.09 -0.49 8.75
C ALA A 9 7.18 0.55 8.12
N SER A 10 7.81 1.47 7.38
CA SER A 10 7.14 2.49 6.59
C SER A 10 7.82 2.53 5.23
N ARG A 11 7.04 2.74 4.18
CA ARG A 11 7.56 3.02 2.84
C ARG A 11 6.97 4.32 2.31
N PHE A 12 7.81 5.19 1.78
CA PHE A 12 7.45 6.52 1.31
C PHE A 12 7.59 6.59 -0.21
N TYR A 13 6.60 7.18 -0.87
CA TYR A 13 6.56 7.34 -2.32
C TYR A 13 6.42 8.81 -2.72
N THR A 14 7.18 9.24 -3.74
CA THR A 14 6.93 10.52 -4.41
C THR A 14 5.81 10.35 -5.42
N LEU A 15 4.71 11.06 -5.23
CA LEU A 15 3.57 11.02 -6.14
C LEU A 15 3.58 12.20 -7.12
N ASN A 16 3.31 11.92 -8.39
CA ASN A 16 3.00 12.96 -9.37
C ASN A 16 1.57 13.49 -9.19
N MET A 17 1.16 14.48 -10.00
CA MET A 17 -0.17 15.09 -9.87
C MET A 17 -1.31 14.09 -10.13
N ALA A 18 -1.21 13.26 -11.15
CA ALA A 18 -2.24 12.26 -11.47
C ALA A 18 -2.42 11.24 -10.33
N GLN A 19 -1.32 10.78 -9.73
CA GLN A 19 -1.32 9.87 -8.60
C GLN A 19 -1.92 10.51 -7.34
N LYS A 20 -1.61 11.79 -7.08
CA LYS A 20 -2.22 12.55 -5.97
C LYS A 20 -3.74 12.67 -6.15
N ILE A 21 -4.20 12.95 -7.36
CA ILE A 21 -5.65 13.04 -7.67
C ILE A 21 -6.33 11.68 -7.45
N LYS A 22 -5.73 10.59 -7.93
CA LYS A 22 -6.25 9.23 -7.67
C LYS A 22 -6.33 8.92 -6.18
N LEU A 23 -5.26 9.20 -5.44
CA LEU A 23 -5.21 8.97 -3.99
C LEU A 23 -6.29 9.78 -3.27
N ASP A 24 -6.42 11.08 -3.56
CA ASP A 24 -7.43 11.93 -2.94
C ASP A 24 -8.85 11.43 -3.21
N LYS A 25 -9.13 10.98 -4.44
CA LYS A 25 -10.42 10.36 -4.78
C LYS A 25 -10.66 9.07 -4.00
N GLY A 26 -9.65 8.20 -3.89
CA GLY A 26 -9.76 6.95 -3.14
C GLY A 26 -9.99 7.18 -1.65
N LEU A 27 -9.28 8.13 -1.04
CA LEU A 27 -9.42 8.47 0.39
C LEU A 27 -10.80 9.06 0.73
N LYS A 28 -11.46 9.72 -0.22
CA LYS A 28 -12.79 10.31 -0.06
C LYS A 28 -13.93 9.34 -0.40
N ALA A 29 -13.62 8.15 -0.93
CA ALA A 29 -14.63 7.18 -1.30
C ALA A 29 -15.32 6.59 -0.06
N ILE A 30 -16.63 6.36 -0.16
CA ILE A 30 -17.38 5.60 0.86
C ILE A 30 -17.13 4.12 0.57
N VAL A 31 -16.44 3.44 1.48
CA VAL A 31 -16.09 2.01 1.36
C VAL A 31 -16.96 1.18 2.31
N VAL A 32 -17.57 0.13 1.79
CA VAL A 32 -18.33 -0.84 2.58
C VAL A 32 -17.48 -2.07 2.84
N TRP A 33 -17.20 -2.32 4.12
CA TRP A 33 -16.40 -3.47 4.55
C TRP A 33 -17.20 -4.78 4.46
N ARG A 34 -16.58 -5.81 3.92
CA ARG A 34 -17.12 -7.18 3.81
C ARG A 34 -16.02 -8.18 4.12
N TYR A 35 -16.39 -9.44 4.30
CA TYR A 35 -15.41 -10.52 4.53
C TYR A 35 -14.43 -10.68 3.37
N THR A 36 -14.84 -10.33 2.13
CA THR A 36 -14.00 -10.27 0.92
C THR A 36 -13.53 -8.85 0.57
N ASN A 37 -13.78 -7.84 1.42
CA ASN A 37 -13.35 -6.46 1.19
C ASN A 37 -13.04 -5.82 2.54
N THR A 38 -11.83 -6.05 3.03
CA THR A 38 -11.37 -5.59 4.33
C THR A 38 -10.67 -4.24 4.20
N CYS A 39 -10.34 -3.62 5.33
CA CYS A 39 -9.50 -2.42 5.31
C CYS A 39 -8.10 -2.67 4.77
N ALA A 40 -7.59 -3.91 4.91
CA ALA A 40 -6.30 -4.31 4.37
C ALA A 40 -6.38 -4.45 2.84
N SER A 41 -7.45 -5.05 2.32
CA SER A 41 -7.63 -5.21 0.88
C SER A 41 -7.82 -3.90 0.17
N TRP A 42 -8.70 -3.04 0.71
CA TRP A 42 -8.86 -1.70 0.17
C TRP A 42 -7.56 -0.91 0.18
N ALA A 43 -6.73 -1.02 1.23
CA ALA A 43 -5.47 -0.31 1.31
C ALA A 43 -4.44 -0.86 0.29
N SER A 44 -4.36 -2.18 0.13
CA SER A 44 -3.54 -2.86 -0.88
C SER A 44 -3.90 -2.39 -2.28
N GLU A 45 -5.19 -2.51 -2.65
CA GLU A 45 -5.72 -2.14 -3.97
C GLU A 45 -5.52 -0.64 -4.28
N LEU A 46 -5.84 0.24 -3.32
CA LEU A 46 -5.67 1.68 -3.51
C LEU A 46 -4.19 2.04 -3.71
N LEU A 47 -3.28 1.43 -2.94
CA LEU A 47 -1.86 1.69 -3.10
C LEU A 47 -1.33 1.15 -4.43
N ASP A 48 -1.80 0.00 -4.90
CA ASP A 48 -1.43 -0.51 -6.23
C ASP A 48 -1.97 0.40 -7.35
N ASP A 49 -3.22 0.87 -7.30
CA ASP A 49 -3.75 1.78 -8.32
C ASP A 49 -3.04 3.16 -8.34
N VAL A 50 -2.64 3.66 -7.17
CA VAL A 50 -1.94 4.96 -7.05
C VAL A 50 -0.46 4.84 -7.41
N THR A 51 0.22 3.80 -6.96
CA THR A 51 1.69 3.70 -7.05
C THR A 51 2.18 2.73 -8.12
N GLY A 52 1.33 1.82 -8.59
CA GLY A 52 1.69 0.69 -9.46
C GLY A 52 2.52 -0.39 -8.74
N VAL A 53 2.78 -0.21 -7.45
CA VAL A 53 3.50 -1.16 -6.60
C VAL A 53 2.48 -2.05 -5.91
N ALA A 54 2.50 -3.33 -6.26
CA ALA A 54 1.74 -4.36 -5.54
C ALA A 54 2.24 -4.47 -4.10
N ILE A 55 1.40 -4.10 -3.13
CA ILE A 55 1.66 -4.32 -1.72
C ILE A 55 0.67 -5.38 -1.23
N ASP A 56 1.13 -6.62 -1.20
CA ASP A 56 0.30 -7.77 -0.90
C ASP A 56 -0.24 -7.73 0.54
N ALA A 57 -1.54 -8.04 0.68
CA ALA A 57 -2.21 -8.24 1.95
C ALA A 57 -2.77 -9.66 2.10
N ASP A 58 -2.62 -10.51 1.08
CA ASP A 58 -3.15 -11.86 1.02
C ASP A 58 -2.51 -12.75 2.09
N ASP A 59 -3.37 -13.39 2.85
CA ASP A 59 -3.03 -14.42 3.82
C ASP A 59 -3.68 -15.75 3.38
N TRP A 60 -3.35 -16.81 4.11
CA TRP A 60 -3.91 -18.14 3.82
C TRP A 60 -5.46 -18.14 3.77
N SER A 61 -6.02 -18.93 2.86
CA SER A 61 -7.47 -19.07 2.63
C SER A 61 -8.20 -17.82 2.09
N GLY A 62 -7.48 -16.86 1.48
CA GLY A 62 -8.07 -15.71 0.79
C GLY A 62 -8.53 -14.58 1.72
N PHE A 63 -7.96 -14.53 2.93
CA PHE A 63 -8.19 -13.43 3.86
C PHE A 63 -7.09 -12.38 3.71
N GLU A 64 -7.49 -11.13 3.54
CA GLU A 64 -6.51 -10.03 3.49
C GLU A 64 -6.33 -9.40 4.87
N THR A 65 -5.08 -9.37 5.37
CA THR A 65 -4.79 -8.99 6.76
C THR A 65 -3.80 -7.82 6.88
N PRO A 66 -3.98 -6.94 7.88
CA PRO A 66 -3.00 -5.88 8.17
C PRO A 66 -1.60 -6.42 8.52
N ARG A 67 -1.52 -7.66 9.01
CA ARG A 67 -0.26 -8.33 9.34
C ARG A 67 0.55 -8.64 8.09
N GLU A 68 -0.07 -9.17 7.05
CA GLU A 68 0.61 -9.46 5.78
C GLU A 68 0.98 -8.17 5.04
N LEU A 69 0.10 -7.16 5.05
CA LEU A 69 0.44 -5.82 4.55
C LEU A 69 1.74 -5.27 5.18
N GLY A 70 1.83 -5.33 6.51
CA GLY A 70 3.03 -4.88 7.24
C GLY A 70 4.29 -5.70 6.95
N LYS A 71 4.16 -7.02 6.75
CA LYS A 71 5.27 -7.88 6.34
C LYS A 71 5.74 -7.55 4.92
N HIS A 72 4.83 -7.34 3.98
CA HIS A 72 5.19 -7.06 2.61
C HIS A 72 5.89 -5.68 2.49
N ILE A 73 5.47 -4.69 3.28
CA ILE A 73 6.21 -3.41 3.41
C ILE A 73 7.63 -3.64 3.94
N LEU A 74 7.80 -4.45 4.99
CA LEU A 74 9.13 -4.84 5.51
C LEU A 74 10.00 -5.51 4.44
N GLU A 75 9.42 -6.38 3.63
CA GLU A 75 10.14 -7.05 2.54
C GLU A 75 10.54 -6.10 1.43
N LEU A 76 9.67 -5.17 1.03
CA LEU A 76 9.99 -4.15 0.04
C LEU A 76 11.13 -3.23 0.52
N GLU A 77 11.11 -2.80 1.78
CA GLU A 77 12.20 -2.01 2.37
C GLU A 77 13.53 -2.78 2.40
N LYS A 78 13.50 -4.09 2.64
CA LYS A 78 14.70 -4.95 2.59
C LYS A 78 15.22 -5.17 1.17
N ARG A 79 14.33 -5.43 0.21
CA ARG A 79 14.70 -5.83 -1.17
C ARG A 79 15.02 -4.65 -2.08
N LYS A 80 14.23 -3.58 -2.00
CA LYS A 80 14.36 -2.38 -2.88
C LYS A 80 15.12 -1.23 -2.21
N GLY A 81 15.58 -1.43 -0.98
CA GLY A 81 16.24 -0.41 -0.17
C GLY A 81 15.25 0.45 0.64
N PRO A 82 15.71 0.96 1.79
CA PRO A 82 14.86 1.71 2.70
C PRO A 82 14.48 3.06 2.11
N SER A 83 13.25 3.50 2.37
CA SER A 83 12.75 4.80 1.94
C SER A 83 12.49 5.72 3.13
N SER A 84 12.44 7.02 2.87
CA SER A 84 12.14 8.02 3.89
C SER A 84 11.42 9.23 3.32
N ARG A 85 10.99 10.15 4.18
CA ARG A 85 10.38 11.42 3.75
C ARG A 85 11.34 12.31 2.94
N VAL A 86 12.66 12.18 3.18
CA VAL A 86 13.69 12.97 2.50
C VAL A 86 14.31 12.23 1.31
N SER A 87 14.17 10.91 1.26
CA SER A 87 14.55 10.06 0.13
C SER A 87 13.42 9.05 -0.16
N PRO A 88 12.31 9.53 -0.74
CA PRO A 88 11.16 8.68 -1.08
C PRO A 88 11.46 7.81 -2.30
N ALA A 89 10.88 6.61 -2.35
CA ALA A 89 10.94 5.75 -3.52
C ALA A 89 10.12 6.37 -4.67
N THR A 90 10.56 6.12 -5.90
CA THR A 90 9.75 6.44 -7.08
C THR A 90 8.75 5.29 -7.34
N PRO A 91 7.45 5.57 -7.51
CA PRO A 91 6.48 4.55 -7.85
C PRO A 91 6.80 3.91 -9.21
N GLU A 92 6.70 2.58 -9.30
CA GLU A 92 6.81 1.85 -10.56
C GLU A 92 5.46 1.96 -11.28
N MET A 93 5.28 2.98 -12.11
CA MET A 93 4.11 2.99 -13.00
C MET A 93 4.22 1.79 -13.92
N ARG A 94 3.33 0.80 -13.76
CA ARG A 94 3.12 -0.20 -14.81
C ARG A 94 2.74 0.56 -16.06
N GLY A 95 3.64 0.57 -17.04
CA GLY A 95 3.34 1.08 -18.37
C GLY A 95 2.05 0.43 -18.85
N THR A 96 1.09 1.24 -19.30
CA THR A 96 -0.11 0.73 -19.96
C THR A 96 0.34 0.02 -21.24
N SER A 97 0.57 -1.29 -21.15
CA SER A 97 0.62 -2.15 -22.32
C SER A 97 -0.81 -2.53 -22.64
N TRP A 98 -1.44 -1.73 -23.50
CA TRP A 98 -2.55 -2.15 -24.34
C TRP A 98 -2.04 -2.20 -25.78
#